data_AF-A0A661DEJ5-F1
#
_entry.id   AF-A0A661DEJ5-F1
#
_cell.length_a   1.000
_cell.length_b   1.000
_cell.length_c   1.000
_cell.angle_alpha   90.00
_cell.angle_beta   90.00
_cell.angle_gamma   90.00
#
_symmetry.space_group_name_H-M   'P 1'
#
loop_
_entity.id
_entity.type
_entity.pdbx_description
1 polymer ?
#
loop_
_entity_poly.entity_id
_entity_poly.type
_entity_poly.pdbx_seq_one_letter_code
_entity_poly.pdbx_strand_id
1 'polypeptide(L)'
;MSEKMFPLMKPHDRKKHEMWDILKAPRSVPWAFLAPHEEQAQRNHSQSLARLASRGGLDAGEILAIVTGKKWSEISKNYEYNIRTLMGLLDKYGETNATE
;
A
#
# COMPACT_ATOMS: atom_id res chain seq x y z
N MET A 1 19.27 8.38 -9.71
CA MET A 1 18.21 7.52 -10.30
C MET A 1 16.92 7.82 -9.55
N SER A 2 15.80 8.02 -10.23
CA SER A 2 14.51 8.26 -9.56
C SER A 2 14.09 7.03 -8.75
N GLU A 3 13.59 7.23 -7.54
CA GLU A 3 13.03 6.15 -6.72
C GLU A 3 11.89 5.44 -7.48
N LYS A 4 11.92 4.10 -7.51
CA LYS A 4 10.86 3.31 -8.12
C LYS A 4 9.65 3.35 -7.20
N MET A 5 8.47 3.59 -7.76
CA MET A 5 7.21 3.67 -7.00
C MET A 5 6.29 2.50 -7.35
N PHE A 6 5.53 2.02 -6.36
CA PHE A 6 4.46 1.04 -6.51
C PHE A 6 3.10 1.75 -6.49
N PRO A 7 2.22 1.57 -7.50
CA PRO A 7 0.94 2.28 -7.55
C PRO A 7 0.00 1.89 -6.40
N LEU A 8 -0.62 2.89 -5.76
CA LEU A 8 -1.71 2.70 -4.81
C LEU A 8 -3.03 2.95 -5.55
N MET A 9 -3.89 1.92 -5.59
CA MET A 9 -5.13 1.96 -6.34
C MET A 9 -6.17 2.86 -5.66
N LYS A 10 -6.63 3.86 -6.41
CA LYS A 10 -7.73 4.73 -5.99
C LYS A 10 -9.05 3.96 -6.05
N PRO A 11 -9.93 4.07 -5.03
CA PRO A 11 -11.16 3.29 -4.97
C PRO A 11 -12.18 3.80 -5.99
N HIS A 12 -12.96 2.88 -6.57
CA HIS A 12 -14.05 3.22 -7.49
C HIS A 12 -15.30 3.76 -6.77
N ASP A 13 -15.53 3.36 -5.52
CA ASP A 13 -16.66 3.83 -4.72
C ASP A 13 -16.54 5.34 -4.43
N ARG A 14 -17.62 6.08 -4.71
CA ARG A 14 -17.62 7.55 -4.61
C ARG A 14 -17.28 8.06 -3.21
N LYS A 15 -17.82 7.44 -2.15
CA LYS A 15 -17.56 7.88 -0.78
C LYS A 15 -16.11 7.62 -0.38
N LYS A 16 -15.56 6.47 -0.77
CA LYS A 16 -14.14 6.16 -0.56
C LYS A 16 -13.22 7.07 -1.37
N HIS A 17 -13.65 7.47 -2.57
CA HIS A 17 -12.92 8.42 -3.41
C HIS A 17 -12.87 9.81 -2.78
N GLU A 18 -14.00 10.33 -2.29
CA GLU A 18 -14.04 11.61 -1.57
C GLU A 18 -13.16 11.56 -0.31
N MET A 19 -13.24 10.46 0.44
CA MET A 19 -12.37 10.23 1.60
C MET A 19 -10.88 10.22 1.23
N TRP A 20 -10.50 9.59 0.11
CA TRP A 20 -9.13 9.62 -0.40
C TRP A 20 -8.62 11.05 -0.59
N ASP A 21 -9.45 11.90 -1.18
CA ASP A 21 -9.08 13.28 -1.47
C ASP A 21 -9.01 14.13 -0.18
N ILE A 22 -9.94 13.92 0.76
CA ILE A 22 -9.92 14.55 2.10
C ILE A 22 -8.66 14.18 2.88
N LEU A 23 -8.29 12.89 2.89
CA LEU A 23 -7.11 12.38 3.57
C LEU A 23 -5.80 12.71 2.83
N LYS A 24 -5.88 13.23 1.60
CA LYS A 24 -4.73 13.42 0.70
C LYS A 24 -3.91 12.14 0.54
N ALA A 25 -4.60 11.01 0.38
CA ALA A 25 -3.94 9.71 0.30
C ALA A 25 -2.97 9.65 -0.91
N PRO A 26 -1.79 9.03 -0.73
CA PRO A 26 -0.76 9.01 -1.76
C PRO A 26 -1.21 8.17 -2.96
N ARG A 27 -0.76 8.52 -4.16
CA ARG A 27 -1.06 7.73 -5.39
C ARG A 27 -0.13 6.54 -5.58
N SER A 28 0.92 6.45 -4.79
CA SER A 28 1.93 5.42 -4.86
C SER A 28 2.73 5.37 -3.56
N VAL A 29 3.35 4.23 -3.30
CA VAL A 29 4.29 4.03 -2.19
C VAL A 29 5.70 3.73 -2.73
N PRO A 30 6.77 3.99 -1.97
CA PRO A 30 8.12 3.57 -2.38
C PRO A 30 8.17 2.08 -2.67
N TRP A 31 8.83 1.67 -3.75
CA TRP A 31 9.01 0.25 -4.04
C TRP A 31 9.77 -0.45 -2.93
N ALA A 32 10.78 0.22 -2.36
CA ALA A 32 11.60 -0.31 -1.28
C ALA A 32 10.81 -0.57 0.02
N PHE A 33 9.67 0.11 0.23
CA PHE A 33 8.75 -0.17 1.32
C PHE A 33 8.06 -1.53 1.16
N LEU A 34 7.80 -1.97 -0.07
CA LEU A 34 7.11 -3.24 -0.37
C LEU A 34 8.08 -4.39 -0.68
N ALA A 35 9.24 -4.11 -1.25
CA ALA A 35 10.17 -5.11 -1.76
C ALA A 35 10.55 -6.22 -0.76
N PRO A 36 10.77 -5.94 0.55
CA PRO A 36 11.04 -6.99 1.53
C PRO A 36 9.89 -7.98 1.74
N HIS A 37 8.69 -7.67 1.27
CA HIS A 37 7.45 -8.42 1.50
C HIS A 37 6.93 -9.14 0.25
N GLU A 38 7.76 -9.32 -0.80
CA GLU A 38 7.41 -10.00 -2.05
C GLU A 38 6.79 -11.40 -1.82
N GLU A 39 7.31 -12.18 -0.87
CA GLU A 39 6.75 -13.50 -0.54
C GLU A 39 5.30 -13.41 -0.07
N GLN A 40 4.94 -12.40 0.71
CA GLN A 40 3.56 -12.21 1.17
C GLN A 40 2.65 -11.78 0.02
N ALA A 41 3.15 -10.97 -0.92
CA ALA A 41 2.43 -10.63 -2.15
C ALA A 41 2.12 -11.90 -2.97
N GLN A 42 3.10 -12.79 -3.11
CA GLN A 42 2.92 -14.07 -3.79
C GLN A 42 1.92 -14.97 -3.06
N ARG A 43 1.94 -15.05 -1.72
CA ARG A 43 0.97 -15.84 -0.94
C ARG A 43 -0.45 -15.30 -1.06
N ASN A 44 -0.61 -13.98 -1.01
CA ASN A 44 -1.93 -13.33 -1.02
C ASN A 44 -2.55 -13.24 -2.41
N HIS A 45 -1.74 -12.99 -3.44
CA HIS A 45 -2.23 -12.70 -4.80
C HIS A 45 -1.81 -13.71 -5.84
N SER A 46 -0.97 -14.70 -5.49
CA SER A 46 -0.33 -15.60 -6.47
C SER A 46 0.42 -14.86 -7.58
N GLN A 47 0.88 -13.64 -7.29
CA GLN A 47 1.51 -12.74 -8.25
C GLN A 47 2.66 -11.97 -7.58
N SER A 48 3.69 -11.68 -8.36
CA SER A 48 4.79 -10.81 -7.93
C SER A 48 4.37 -9.34 -7.81
N LEU A 49 5.09 -8.54 -7.02
CA LEU A 49 4.90 -7.09 -6.93
C LEU A 49 5.06 -6.43 -8.30
N ALA A 50 5.98 -6.91 -9.14
CA ALA A 50 6.14 -6.42 -10.51
C ALA A 50 4.87 -6.65 -11.35
N ARG A 51 4.27 -7.83 -11.25
CA ARG A 51 3.04 -8.13 -11.96
C ARG A 51 1.86 -7.33 -11.41
N LEU A 52 1.75 -7.17 -10.10
CA LEU A 52 0.69 -6.38 -9.47
C LEU A 52 0.79 -4.89 -9.86
N ALA A 53 1.98 -4.30 -9.78
CA ALA A 53 2.22 -2.94 -10.23
C ALA A 53 1.85 -2.74 -11.71
N SER A 54 2.18 -3.71 -12.58
CA SER A 54 1.85 -3.64 -14.02
C SER A 54 0.33 -3.63 -14.32
N ARG A 55 -0.50 -4.07 -13.37
CA ARG A 55 -1.97 -4.11 -13.49
C ARG A 55 -2.68 -2.95 -12.79
N GLY A 56 -1.93 -1.96 -12.28
CA GLY A 56 -2.48 -0.80 -11.59
C GLY A 56 -2.24 -0.79 -10.07
N GLY A 57 -1.48 -1.76 -9.55
CA GLY A 57 -1.11 -1.82 -8.14
C GLY A 57 -2.18 -2.48 -7.27
N LEU A 58 -2.29 -1.99 -6.03
CA LEU A 58 -3.10 -2.57 -4.97
C LEU A 58 -3.78 -1.46 -4.15
N ASP A 59 -4.89 -1.78 -3.49
CA ASP A 59 -5.47 -0.85 -2.52
C ASP A 59 -4.71 -0.82 -1.18
N ALA A 60 -5.06 0.13 -0.30
CA ALA A 60 -4.37 0.30 0.97
C ALA A 60 -4.51 -0.91 1.92
N GLY A 61 -5.64 -1.62 1.89
CA GLY A 61 -5.84 -2.82 2.69
C GLY A 61 -4.98 -3.98 2.19
N GLU A 62 -4.86 -4.15 0.88
CA GLU A 62 -4.00 -5.16 0.26
C GLU A 62 -2.52 -4.89 0.54
N ILE A 63 -2.07 -3.64 0.44
CA ILE A 63 -0.70 -3.25 0.83
C ILE A 63 -0.46 -3.53 2.31
N LEU A 64 -1.41 -3.16 3.19
CA LEU A 64 -1.30 -3.46 4.62
C LEU A 64 -1.21 -4.96 4.89
N ALA A 65 -1.98 -5.78 4.19
CA ALA A 65 -1.90 -7.25 4.30
C ALA A 65 -0.47 -7.73 4.00
N ILE A 66 0.13 -7.23 2.92
CA ILE A 66 1.48 -7.61 2.49
C ILE A 66 2.53 -7.18 3.53
N VAL A 67 2.58 -5.90 3.90
CA VAL A 67 3.65 -5.37 4.76
C VAL A 67 3.54 -5.83 6.21
N THR A 68 2.35 -6.24 6.65
CA THR A 68 2.15 -6.79 8.00
C THR A 68 2.17 -8.32 8.06
N GLY A 69 2.41 -9.01 6.93
CA GLY A 69 2.46 -10.48 6.90
C GLY A 69 1.10 -11.15 7.11
N LYS A 70 0.00 -10.44 6.82
CA LYS A 70 -1.38 -10.87 7.08
C LYS A 70 -2.12 -11.30 5.82
N LYS A 71 -3.18 -12.08 6.00
CA LYS A 71 -4.19 -12.37 4.97
C LYS A 71 -5.23 -11.25 4.90
N TRP A 72 -5.95 -11.18 3.78
CA TRP A 72 -6.99 -10.16 3.58
C TRP A 72 -8.10 -10.22 4.64
N SER A 73 -8.42 -11.41 5.13
CA SER A 73 -9.43 -11.63 6.18
C SER A 73 -9.06 -11.02 7.53
N GLU A 74 -7.78 -10.69 7.73
CA GLU A 74 -7.25 -10.14 8.98
C GLU A 74 -7.08 -8.61 8.92
N ILE A 75 -7.34 -8.01 7.76
CA ILE A 75 -7.31 -6.57 7.57
C ILE A 75 -8.70 -5.98 7.85
N SER A 76 -8.71 -4.78 8.43
CA SER A 76 -9.95 -4.06 8.73
C SER A 76 -10.77 -3.83 7.46
N LYS A 77 -12.09 -3.99 7.58
CA LYS A 77 -13.03 -3.60 6.52
C LYS A 77 -13.23 -2.07 6.45
N ASN A 78 -12.72 -1.33 7.43
CA ASN A 78 -12.80 0.13 7.46
C ASN A 78 -11.71 0.73 6.55
N TYR A 79 -12.16 1.37 5.47
CA TYR A 79 -11.29 1.94 4.44
C TYR A 79 -10.44 3.11 4.94
N GLU A 80 -11.06 4.04 5.69
CA GLU A 80 -10.35 5.20 6.24
C GLU A 80 -9.25 4.74 7.20
N TYR A 81 -9.56 3.77 8.06
CA TYR A 81 -8.58 3.19 8.97
C TYR A 81 -7.36 2.65 8.20
N ASN A 82 -7.59 1.85 7.15
CA ASN A 82 -6.51 1.28 6.35
C ASN A 82 -5.63 2.36 5.69
N ILE A 83 -6.23 3.41 5.14
CA ILE A 83 -5.48 4.53 4.54
C ILE A 83 -4.62 5.24 5.58
N ARG A 84 -5.20 5.59 6.74
CA ARG A 84 -4.47 6.26 7.82
C ARG A 84 -3.34 5.41 8.37
N THR A 85 -3.58 4.11 8.57
CA THR A 85 -2.55 3.18 9.02
C THR A 85 -1.42 3.07 8.01
N LEU A 86 -1.73 2.95 6.71
CA LEU A 86 -0.72 2.92 5.67
C LEU A 86 0.13 4.21 5.66
N MET A 87 -0.52 5.37 5.71
CA MET A 87 0.18 6.66 5.75
C MET A 87 1.13 6.75 6.97
N GLY A 88 0.67 6.37 8.16
CA GLY A 88 1.53 6.36 9.35
C GLY A 88 2.70 5.36 9.27
N LEU A 89 2.57 4.26 8.52
CA LEU A 89 3.71 3.37 8.25
C LEU A 89 4.71 3.98 7.26
N LEU A 90 4.21 4.70 6.25
CA LEU A 90 5.05 5.40 5.28
C LEU A 90 5.81 6.55 5.92
N ASP A 91 5.19 7.30 6.82
CA ASP A 91 5.85 8.37 7.58
C ASP A 91 7.02 7.79 8.40
N LYS A 92 6.77 6.72 9.16
CA LYS A 92 7.83 6.01 9.92
C LYS A 92 8.93 5.44 9.05
N TYR A 93 8.57 4.90 7.88
CA TYR A 93 9.54 4.43 6.89
C TYR A 93 10.41 5.61 6.42
N GLY A 94 9.81 6.74 6.07
CA GLY A 94 10.54 7.94 5.67
C GLY A 94 11.48 8.47 6.75
N GLU A 95 11.04 8.49 8.01
CA GLU A 95 11.87 8.90 9.15
C GLU A 95 13.09 7.98 9.32
N THR A 96 12.92 6.66 9.20
CA THR A 96 14.00 5.68 9.40
C THR A 96 15.06 5.77 8.29
N ASN A 97 14.65 6.10 7.06
CA ASN A 97 15.54 6.18 5.89
C ASN A 97 16.08 7.59 5.63
N ALA A 98 15.66 8.61 6.40
CA ALA A 98 16.19 9.97 6.31
C ALA A 98 17.44 10.21 7.18
N THR A 99 17.78 9.24 8.04
CA THR A 99 18.93 9.30 8.97
C THR A 99 20.22 8.63 8.45
N GLU A 100 20.27 8.25 7.17
CA GLU A 100 21.46 7.69 6.51
C GLU A 100 22.15 8.67 5.55
#